data_AF-A0A2T7TQJ2-F1
#
_entry.id   AF-A0A2T7TQJ2-F1
#
_cell.length_a   1.000
_cell.length_b   1.000
_cell.length_c   1.000
_cell.angle_alpha   90.00
_cell.angle_beta   90.00
_cell.angle_gamma   90.00
#
_symmetry.space_group_name_H-M   'P 1'
#
loop_
_entity.id
_entity.type
_entity.pdbx_description
1 polymer ?
#
loop_
_entity_poly.entity_id
_entity_poly.type
_entity_poly.pdbx_seq_one_letter_code
_entity_poly.pdbx_strand_id
1 'polypeptide(L)'
;MPVTAYQDGALNLSTSKRGVPLWFPCPKPLREILDALPRHDGIRMCVNSRGQPWTEDGFRSSFFKHIGKLEKEGKVTLGLTFHGLRTSFAEEASEKGFTSREIASALAQRDQKSADHYTRNVERRRAAKAVSEALGGTDAGQDLSTKVVNMKYRKGSKGG
;
A
#
# COMPACT_ATOMS: atom_id res chain seq x y z
N MET A 1 16.07 1.28 -4.78
CA MET A 1 15.76 1.64 -6.18
C MET A 1 16.85 2.59 -6.67
N PRO A 2 17.36 2.46 -7.91
CA PRO A 2 18.34 3.40 -8.43
C PRO A 2 17.71 4.77 -8.73
N VAL A 3 18.49 5.85 -8.70
CA VAL A 3 18.01 7.21 -9.07
C VAL A 3 17.48 7.28 -10.50
N THR A 4 18.05 6.48 -11.41
CA THR A 4 17.64 6.39 -12.82
C THR A 4 16.27 5.74 -13.03
N ALA A 5 15.69 5.12 -11.99
CA ALA A 5 14.37 4.48 -12.11
C ALA A 5 13.22 5.48 -12.22
N TYR A 6 13.44 6.77 -11.98
CA TYR A 6 12.42 7.80 -12.11
C TYR A 6 12.80 8.81 -13.19
N GLN A 7 11.99 8.89 -14.24
CA GLN A 7 12.21 9.75 -15.40
C GLN A 7 10.86 10.24 -15.91
N ASP A 8 10.77 11.52 -16.27
CA ASP A 8 9.60 12.14 -16.89
C ASP A 8 8.27 11.88 -16.17
N GLY A 9 8.30 11.87 -14.83
CA GLY A 9 7.09 11.65 -14.03
C GLY A 9 6.65 10.18 -13.91
N ALA A 10 7.45 9.23 -14.39
CA ALA A 10 7.14 7.80 -14.33
C ALA A 10 8.28 6.99 -13.68
N LEU A 11 7.89 5.91 -12.98
CA LEU A 11 8.81 4.92 -12.45
C LEU A 11 9.00 3.78 -13.45
N ASN A 12 10.24 3.40 -13.69
CA ASN A 12 10.63 2.25 -14.50
C ASN A 12 11.65 1.40 -13.71
N LEU A 13 11.22 0.24 -13.22
CA LEU A 13 12.07 -0.67 -12.44
C LEU A 13 11.63 -2.12 -12.56
N SER A 14 12.49 -3.04 -12.13
CA SER A 14 12.14 -4.46 -11.95
C SER A 14 12.14 -4.85 -10.48
N THR A 15 11.18 -5.68 -10.07
CA THR A 15 11.11 -6.19 -8.70
C THR A 15 12.33 -7.05 -8.37
N SER A 16 12.94 -6.86 -7.19
CA SER A 16 14.17 -7.56 -6.80
C SER A 16 14.01 -9.08 -6.70
N LYS A 17 12.89 -9.56 -6.15
CA LYS A 17 12.68 -10.99 -5.89
C LYS A 17 12.31 -11.79 -7.13
N ARG A 18 11.63 -11.19 -8.12
CA ARG A 18 11.00 -11.92 -9.23
C ARG A 18 11.33 -11.35 -10.61
N GLY A 19 12.05 -10.24 -10.69
CA GLY A 19 12.43 -9.59 -11.95
C GLY A 19 11.23 -9.10 -12.77
N VAL A 20 10.08 -8.89 -12.14
CA VAL A 20 8.88 -8.41 -12.85
C VAL A 20 9.07 -6.93 -13.18
N PRO A 21 9.01 -6.53 -14.46
CA PRO A 21 9.12 -5.14 -14.86
C PRO A 21 7.88 -4.35 -14.42
N LEU A 22 8.10 -3.11 -14.03
CA LEU A 22 7.09 -2.14 -13.60
C LEU A 22 7.35 -0.84 -14.33
N TRP A 23 6.37 -0.42 -15.11
CA TRP A 23 6.24 0.96 -15.54
C TRP A 23 5.01 1.56 -14.84
N PHE A 24 5.21 2.65 -14.10
CA PHE A 24 4.16 3.25 -13.29
C PHE A 24 4.18 4.77 -13.40
N PRO A 25 3.19 5.40 -14.07
CA PRO A 25 3.08 6.85 -14.10
C PRO A 25 2.72 7.36 -12.70
N CYS A 26 3.57 8.22 -12.14
CA CYS A 26 3.38 8.70 -10.78
C CYS A 26 2.18 9.65 -10.70
N PRO A 27 1.24 9.42 -9.76
CA PRO A 27 0.26 10.42 -9.39
C PRO A 27 0.93 11.72 -8.96
N LYS A 28 0.24 12.85 -9.17
CA LYS A 28 0.77 14.19 -8.87
C LYS A 28 1.44 14.30 -7.49
N PRO A 29 0.83 13.84 -6.37
CA PRO A 29 1.48 13.95 -5.06
C PRO A 29 2.80 13.19 -4.97
N LEU A 30 2.90 12.01 -5.62
CA LEU A 30 4.13 11.23 -5.63
C LEU A 30 5.19 11.91 -6.49
N ARG A 31 4.81 12.44 -7.65
CA ARG A 31 5.72 13.20 -8.52
C ARG A 31 6.32 14.40 -7.78
N GLU A 32 5.50 15.21 -7.12
CA GLU A 32 5.97 16.36 -6.35
C GLU A 32 6.98 15.96 -5.26
N ILE A 33 6.76 14.85 -4.57
CA ILE A 33 7.70 14.32 -3.58
C ILE A 33 9.01 13.89 -4.24
N LEU A 34 8.94 13.17 -5.35
CA LEU A 34 10.12 12.65 -6.07
C LEU A 34 10.94 13.77 -6.71
N ASP A 35 10.28 14.78 -7.29
CA ASP A 35 10.92 15.96 -7.88
C ASP A 35 11.60 16.86 -6.83
N ALA A 36 11.05 16.89 -5.61
CA ALA A 36 11.62 17.63 -4.49
C ALA A 36 12.76 16.90 -3.76
N LEU A 37 13.07 15.66 -4.14
CA LEU A 37 14.18 14.94 -3.51
C LEU A 37 15.51 15.67 -3.77
N PRO A 38 16.33 15.90 -2.73
CA PRO A 38 17.65 16.47 -2.92
C PRO A 38 18.46 15.64 -3.90
N ARG A 39 19.00 16.28 -4.94
CA ARG A 39 19.93 15.61 -5.84
C ARG A 39 21.18 15.23 -5.07
N HIS A 40 21.59 13.99 -5.22
CA HIS A 40 22.81 13.46 -4.62
C HIS A 40 23.50 12.52 -5.60
N ASP A 41 24.82 12.37 -5.48
CA ASP A 41 25.61 11.48 -6.35
C ASP A 41 25.43 9.99 -6.02
N GLY A 42 24.62 9.68 -5.01
CA GLY A 42 24.27 8.32 -4.62
C GLY A 42 23.50 7.56 -5.72
N ILE A 43 23.87 6.30 -5.93
CA ILE A 43 23.21 5.40 -6.88
C ILE A 43 21.75 5.13 -6.48
N ARG A 44 21.41 5.22 -5.18
CA ARG A 44 20.10 4.86 -4.62
C ARG A 44 19.25 6.10 -4.37
N MET A 45 18.01 6.09 -4.85
CA MET A 45 17.08 7.22 -4.67
C MET A 45 16.66 7.45 -3.21
N CYS A 46 16.45 6.38 -2.46
CA CYS A 46 16.08 6.46 -1.05
C CYS A 46 17.31 6.19 -0.19
N VAL A 47 17.79 7.25 0.46
CA VAL A 47 18.92 7.22 1.39
C VAL A 47 18.48 7.63 2.79
N ASN A 48 19.27 7.27 3.79
CA ASN A 48 19.07 7.74 5.16
C ASN A 48 19.61 9.18 5.33
N SER A 49 19.48 9.74 6.53
CA SER A 49 19.97 11.10 6.86
C SER A 49 21.47 11.30 6.68
N ARG A 50 22.25 10.22 6.51
CA ARG A 50 23.71 10.26 6.24
C ARG A 50 24.03 10.09 4.74
N GLY A 51 23.04 10.11 3.87
CA GLY A 51 23.22 9.90 2.43
C GLY A 51 23.56 8.45 2.04
N GLN A 52 23.43 7.50 2.97
CA GLN A 52 23.74 6.09 2.72
C GLN A 52 22.49 5.28 2.36
N PRO A 53 22.62 4.21 1.56
CA PRO A 53 21.54 3.27 1.35
C PRO A 53 20.97 2.73 2.67
N TRP A 54 19.66 2.55 2.72
CA TRP A 54 19.01 1.91 3.86
C TRP A 54 19.38 0.43 3.98
N THR A 55 19.69 -0.01 5.20
CA THR A 55 19.57 -1.42 5.58
C THR A 55 18.11 -1.75 5.90
N GLU A 56 17.73 -3.02 5.84
CA GLU A 56 16.36 -3.45 6.16
C GLU A 56 15.98 -3.06 7.59
N ASP A 57 16.83 -3.38 8.57
CA ASP A 57 16.60 -3.07 9.98
C ASP A 57 16.62 -1.56 10.26
N GLY A 58 17.50 -0.82 9.58
CA GLY A 58 17.60 0.63 9.71
C GLY A 58 16.33 1.32 9.23
N PHE A 59 15.83 0.93 8.06
CA PHE A 59 14.59 1.46 7.51
C PHE A 59 13.40 1.10 8.40
N ARG A 60 13.31 -0.17 8.80
CA ARG A 60 12.23 -0.66 9.68
C ARG A 60 12.17 0.15 10.97
N SER A 61 13.30 0.34 11.63
CA SER A 61 13.39 1.09 12.88
C SER A 61 12.97 2.56 12.70
N SER A 62 13.45 3.22 11.63
CA SER A 62 13.08 4.61 11.32
C SER A 62 11.59 4.75 11.02
N PHE A 63 11.02 3.80 10.26
CA PHE A 63 9.61 3.79 9.90
C PHE A 63 8.73 3.69 11.15
N PHE A 64 8.96 2.69 12.01
CA PHE A 64 8.14 2.51 13.21
C PHE A 64 8.30 3.64 14.22
N LYS A 65 9.49 4.26 14.32
CA LYS A 65 9.66 5.49 15.11
C LYS A 65 8.78 6.63 14.60
N HIS A 66 8.67 6.77 13.27
CA HIS A 66 7.82 7.79 12.66
C HIS A 66 6.33 7.49 12.86
N ILE A 67 5.90 6.24 12.65
CA ILE A 67 4.51 5.81 12.90
C ILE A 67 4.14 6.05 14.37
N GLY A 68 4.99 5.67 15.33
CA GLY A 68 4.71 5.90 16.75
C GLY A 68 4.57 7.39 17.13
N LYS A 69 5.21 8.30 16.38
CA LYS A 69 4.98 9.75 16.54
C LYS A 69 3.59 10.14 16.03
N LEU A 70 3.21 9.66 14.85
CA LEU A 70 1.89 9.93 14.27
C LEU A 70 0.74 9.33 15.09
N GLU A 71 0.95 8.15 15.69
CA GLU A 71 0.00 7.51 16.60
C GLU A 71 -0.23 8.38 17.84
N LYS A 72 0.84 8.91 18.45
CA LYS A 72 0.74 9.84 19.59
C LYS A 72 0.05 11.15 19.23
N GLU A 73 0.19 11.60 17.99
CA GLU A 73 -0.48 12.78 17.45
C GLU A 73 -1.93 12.51 17.01
N GLY A 74 -2.42 11.26 17.09
CA GLY A 74 -3.76 10.87 16.66
C GLY A 74 -3.99 10.94 15.15
N LYS A 75 -2.91 11.00 14.35
CA LYS A 75 -2.98 11.14 12.88
C LYS A 75 -3.12 9.82 12.15
N VAL A 76 -2.80 8.72 12.82
CA VAL A 76 -2.90 7.36 12.28
C VAL A 76 -3.42 6.39 13.33
N THR A 77 -4.03 5.30 12.88
CA THR A 77 -4.47 4.19 13.73
C THR A 77 -3.31 3.30 14.16
N LEU A 78 -3.52 2.60 15.28
CA LEU A 78 -2.54 1.66 15.83
C LEU A 78 -2.33 0.46 14.90
N GLY A 79 -1.10 -0.03 14.85
CA GLY A 79 -0.77 -1.31 14.21
C GLY A 79 -0.50 -1.22 12.72
N LEU A 80 -0.20 -0.03 12.20
CA LEU A 80 0.26 0.12 10.82
C LEU A 80 1.59 -0.60 10.61
N THR A 81 1.70 -1.29 9.47
CA THR A 81 2.92 -2.02 9.08
C THR A 81 3.39 -1.58 7.70
N PHE A 82 4.68 -1.76 7.43
CA PHE A 82 5.22 -1.49 6.10
C PHE A 82 4.53 -2.31 5.00
N HIS A 83 4.20 -3.58 5.28
CA HIS A 83 3.46 -4.42 4.33
C HIS A 83 2.01 -3.96 4.16
N GLY A 84 1.42 -3.34 5.18
CA GLY A 84 0.08 -2.77 5.16
C GLY A 84 -0.11 -1.73 4.06
N LEU A 85 0.92 -0.91 3.77
CA LEU A 85 0.85 0.13 2.73
C LEU A 85 0.44 -0.43 1.35
N ARG A 86 1.00 -1.59 0.99
CA ARG A 86 0.68 -2.25 -0.28
C ARG A 86 -0.75 -2.78 -0.32
N THR A 87 -1.21 -3.34 0.80
CA THR A 87 -2.59 -3.79 0.95
C THR A 87 -3.55 -2.61 0.85
N SER A 88 -3.26 -1.50 1.53
CA SER A 88 -4.09 -0.29 1.47
C SER A 88 -4.19 0.28 0.06
N PHE A 89 -3.09 0.33 -0.70
CA PHE A 89 -3.14 0.74 -2.11
C PHE A 89 -4.05 -0.17 -2.95
N ALA A 90 -3.94 -1.49 -2.76
CA ALA A 90 -4.76 -2.45 -3.49
C ALA A 90 -6.24 -2.38 -3.10
N GLU A 91 -6.54 -2.15 -1.82
CA GLU A 91 -7.91 -1.93 -1.32
C GLU A 91 -8.50 -0.63 -1.90
N GLU A 92 -7.76 0.48 -1.86
CA GLU A 92 -8.21 1.77 -2.44
C GLU A 92 -8.45 1.66 -3.96
N ALA A 93 -7.54 0.99 -4.70
CA ALA A 93 -7.72 0.76 -6.12
C ALA A 93 -8.94 -0.14 -6.39
N SER A 94 -9.12 -1.19 -5.59
CA SER A 94 -10.31 -2.03 -5.70
C SER A 94 -11.56 -1.20 -5.47
N GLU A 95 -11.61 -0.36 -4.43
CA GLU A 95 -12.72 0.54 -4.11
C GLU A 95 -13.04 1.57 -5.21
N LYS A 96 -12.06 1.90 -6.05
CA LYS A 96 -12.25 2.74 -7.26
C LYS A 96 -12.72 1.96 -8.50
N GLY A 97 -12.82 0.63 -8.41
CA GLY A 97 -13.40 -0.21 -9.46
C GLY A 97 -12.37 -0.98 -10.27
N PHE A 98 -11.08 -0.88 -9.94
CA PHE A 98 -10.05 -1.64 -10.64
C PHE A 98 -10.13 -3.12 -10.31
N THR A 99 -9.95 -3.94 -11.33
CA THR A 99 -9.96 -5.40 -11.21
C THR A 99 -8.72 -5.91 -10.48
N SER A 100 -8.80 -7.10 -9.87
CA SER A 100 -7.64 -7.78 -9.28
C SER A 100 -6.45 -7.85 -10.25
N ARG A 101 -6.72 -8.02 -11.56
CA ARG A 101 -5.69 -8.13 -12.60
C ARG A 101 -4.98 -6.79 -12.87
N GLU A 102 -5.72 -5.70 -12.95
CA GLU A 102 -5.15 -4.36 -13.11
C GLU A 102 -4.31 -3.98 -11.88
N ILE A 103 -4.83 -4.26 -10.68
CA ILE A 103 -4.12 -4.02 -9.42
C ILE A 103 -2.84 -4.86 -9.34
N ALA A 104 -2.90 -6.15 -9.70
CA ALA A 104 -1.73 -7.01 -9.75
C ALA A 104 -0.64 -6.45 -10.69
N SER A 105 -1.07 -5.94 -11.84
CA SER A 105 -0.18 -5.36 -12.86
C SER A 105 0.47 -4.07 -12.35
N ALA A 106 -0.33 -3.17 -11.78
CA ALA A 106 0.17 -1.93 -11.15
C ALA A 106 1.15 -2.21 -10.01
N LEU A 107 0.98 -3.32 -9.30
CA LEU A 107 1.83 -3.75 -8.20
C LEU A 107 2.98 -4.68 -8.62
N ALA A 108 3.18 -4.89 -9.93
CA ALA A 108 4.19 -5.78 -10.52
C ALA A 108 4.20 -7.20 -9.91
N GLN A 109 3.01 -7.78 -9.72
CA GLN A 109 2.84 -9.15 -9.25
C GLN A 109 2.72 -10.11 -10.43
N ARG A 110 3.50 -11.21 -10.37
CA ARG A 110 3.40 -12.29 -11.35
C ARG A 110 2.17 -13.17 -11.16
N ASP A 111 1.72 -13.34 -9.91
CA ASP A 111 0.67 -14.29 -9.56
C ASP A 111 -0.66 -13.58 -9.29
N GLN A 112 -1.67 -13.90 -10.10
CA GLN A 112 -3.03 -13.38 -9.96
C GLN A 112 -3.71 -13.87 -8.68
N LYS A 113 -3.45 -15.12 -8.24
CA LYS A 113 -4.06 -15.66 -7.00
C LYS A 113 -3.64 -14.86 -5.76
N SER A 114 -2.45 -14.27 -5.79
CA SER A 114 -1.95 -13.40 -4.72
C SER A 114 -2.63 -12.03 -4.70
N ALA A 115 -3.15 -11.54 -5.84
CA ALA A 115 -3.82 -10.24 -5.94
C ALA A 115 -5.26 -10.31 -5.42
N ASP A 116 -5.94 -11.45 -5.62
CA ASP A 116 -7.28 -11.70 -5.09
C ASP A 116 -7.34 -11.58 -3.56
N HIS A 117 -6.23 -11.85 -2.86
CA HIS A 117 -6.16 -11.66 -1.41
C HIS A 117 -6.41 -10.20 -0.99
N TYR A 118 -6.02 -9.22 -1.81
CA TYR A 118 -6.22 -7.81 -1.50
C TYR A 118 -7.66 -7.34 -1.76
N THR A 119 -8.24 -7.77 -2.88
CA THR A 119 -9.53 -7.25 -3.36
C THR A 119 -10.72 -7.99 -2.76
N ARG A 120 -10.55 -9.24 -2.31
CA ARG A 120 -11.64 -10.12 -1.85
C ARG A 120 -12.58 -9.48 -0.83
N ASN A 121 -12.07 -8.67 0.11
CA ASN A 121 -12.93 -8.04 1.11
C ASN A 121 -13.75 -6.89 0.52
N VAL A 122 -13.16 -6.09 -0.37
CA VAL A 122 -13.84 -4.98 -1.05
C VAL A 122 -14.89 -5.52 -2.01
N GLU A 123 -14.53 -6.50 -2.82
CA GLU A 123 -15.44 -7.17 -3.77
C GLU A 123 -16.62 -7.83 -3.04
N ARG A 124 -16.37 -8.48 -1.89
CA ARG A 124 -17.46 -9.03 -1.04
C ARG A 124 -18.41 -7.95 -0.55
N ARG A 125 -17.89 -6.81 -0.05
CA ARG A 125 -18.72 -5.70 0.43
C ARG A 125 -19.55 -5.09 -0.69
N ARG A 126 -18.97 -4.93 -1.88
CA ARG A 126 -19.67 -4.45 -3.07
C ARG A 126 -20.77 -5.40 -3.52
N ALA A 127 -20.47 -6.69 -3.63
CA ALA A 127 -21.45 -7.70 -3.99
C ALA A 127 -22.59 -7.75 -2.97
N ALA A 128 -22.28 -7.70 -1.67
CA ALA A 128 -23.29 -7.66 -0.61
C ALA A 128 -24.18 -6.41 -0.70
N LYS A 129 -23.59 -5.24 -0.96
CA LYS A 129 -24.33 -3.98 -1.17
C LYS A 129 -25.25 -4.08 -2.40
N ALA A 130 -24.74 -4.54 -3.54
CA ALA A 130 -25.51 -4.69 -4.76
C ALA A 130 -26.68 -5.67 -4.61
N VAL A 131 -26.47 -6.79 -3.91
CA VAL A 131 -27.53 -7.75 -3.57
C VAL A 131 -28.57 -7.11 -2.64
N SER A 132 -28.14 -6.37 -1.62
CA SER A 132 -29.05 -5.67 -0.70
C SER A 132 -29.90 -4.62 -1.40
N GLU A 133 -29.32 -3.87 -2.34
CA GLU A 133 -30.05 -2.87 -3.14
C GLU A 133 -31.06 -3.54 -4.09
N ALA A 134 -30.64 -4.62 -4.78
CA ALA A 134 -31.52 -5.37 -5.68
C ALA A 134 -32.72 -6.04 -4.97
N LEU A 135 -32.57 -6.39 -3.69
CA LEU A 135 -33.61 -7.00 -2.87
C LEU A 135 -34.51 -5.97 -2.16
N GLY A 136 -34.40 -4.67 -2.49
CA GLY A 136 -35.34 -3.64 -2.04
C GLY A 136 -34.96 -2.89 -0.76
N GLY A 137 -33.68 -2.89 -0.37
CA GLY A 137 -33.05 -1.98 0.60
C GLY A 137 -33.85 -1.62 1.87
N THR A 138 -33.55 -2.26 2.99
CA THR A 138 -34.05 -1.84 4.31
C THR A 138 -33.48 -0.48 4.74
N ASP A 139 -34.35 0.44 5.18
CA ASP A 139 -34.07 1.74 5.83
C ASP A 139 -33.36 1.63 7.21
N ALA A 140 -32.50 0.63 7.41
CA ALA A 140 -31.82 0.42 8.68
C ALA A 140 -30.39 -0.06 8.45
N GLY A 141 -29.41 0.82 8.68
CA GLY A 141 -28.02 0.40 8.69
C GLY A 141 -27.05 1.56 8.76
N GLN A 142 -27.02 2.24 9.92
CA GLN A 142 -25.99 3.21 10.28
C GLN A 142 -24.59 2.75 9.86
N ASP A 143 -23.82 3.72 9.37
CA ASP A 143 -22.39 3.68 9.08
C ASP A 143 -21.59 2.71 9.98
N LEU A 144 -21.31 1.52 9.44
CA LEU A 144 -20.32 0.58 9.98
C LEU A 144 -18.97 0.72 9.25
N SER A 145 -18.83 1.64 8.28
CA SER A 145 -17.58 1.81 7.53
C SER A 145 -16.42 2.27 8.42
N THR A 146 -16.74 3.00 9.49
CA THR A 146 -15.77 3.49 10.48
C THR A 146 -15.20 2.38 11.40
N LYS A 147 -15.78 1.16 11.46
CA LYS A 147 -15.30 0.09 12.37
C LYS A 147 -14.56 -1.08 11.70
N VAL A 148 -14.59 -1.25 10.38
CA VAL A 148 -13.99 -2.45 9.73
C VAL A 148 -12.57 -2.22 9.18
N VAL A 149 -11.94 -1.09 9.47
CA VAL A 149 -10.52 -0.85 9.11
C VAL A 149 -9.55 -1.56 10.07
N ASN A 150 -9.97 -1.97 11.27
CA ASN A 150 -9.07 -2.52 12.31
C ASN A 150 -9.26 -4.03 12.61
N MET A 151 -9.50 -4.86 11.59
CA MET A 151 -9.51 -6.31 11.78
C MET A 151 -8.53 -7.03 10.85
N LYS A 152 -7.22 -6.93 11.15
CA LYS A 152 -6.19 -7.89 10.71
C LYS A 152 -4.83 -7.65 11.40
N TYR A 153 -4.61 -8.28 12.57
CA TYR A 153 -3.53 -9.23 12.87
C TYR A 153 -3.52 -9.55 14.38
N ARG A 154 -4.17 -10.64 14.81
CA ARG A 154 -3.88 -11.32 16.07
C ARG A 154 -3.27 -12.68 15.70
N LYS A 155 -1.94 -12.73 15.56
CA LYS A 155 -1.24 -14.02 15.49
C LYS A 155 -1.25 -14.59 16.91
N GLY A 156 -1.95 -15.71 17.09
CA GLY A 156 -1.93 -16.45 18.34
C GLY A 156 -0.51 -16.91 18.67
N SER A 157 -0.09 -16.65 19.90
CA SER A 157 1.01 -17.38 20.54
C SER A 157 0.46 -18.74 20.94
N LYS A 158 0.98 -19.81 20.31
CA LYS A 158 0.94 -21.17 20.87
C LYS A 158 2.14 -21.30 21.81
N GLY A 159 1.87 -21.87 22.98
CA GLY A 159 2.78 -21.92 24.11
C GLY A 159 4.04 -22.77 23.93
N GLY A 160 4.89 -22.59 24.94
CA GLY A 160 6.02 -23.39 25.39
C GLY A 160 6.26 -22.97 26.83
#